data_AF-A0A7D9L0M0-F1
#
_entry.id   AF-A0A7D9L0M0-F1
#
_cell.length_a   1.000
_cell.length_b   1.000
_cell.length_c   1.000
_cell.angle_alpha   90.00
_cell.angle_beta   90.00
_cell.angle_gamma   90.00
#
_symmetry.space_group_name_H-M   'P 1'
#
loop_
_entity.id
_entity.type
_entity.pdbx_description
1 polymer ?
#
loop_
_entity_poly.entity_id
_entity_poly.type
_entity_poly.pdbx_seq_one_letter_code
_entity_poly.pdbx_strand_id
1 'polypeptide(L)'
;MAAILPFETVLKEIYLNNNDSELSPNRPLYSSSDEEEPKYDFIGEAVNIFATCDELGQNKVHFAHEARKYLNELYRLHVKGSETLTMSRSLLNTGAILKDEARTWLGYIHRRLIARPRIRKPWYFEFTRDIPKEIFLALKDALRSTNNPNLLTDINMDGNRKAFVISVTSLARVVSLLTELTEFSNRNVKSYLARKVTRSKGIAKVIVSDVKDFALVYKFAKRQLSINCHYGFWNTYGFPQHD
;
A
#
# COMPACT_ATOMS: atom_id res chain seq x y z
N MET A 1 -33.66 -17.17 16.52
CA MET A 1 -33.25 -16.29 15.41
C MET A 1 -32.26 -15.28 15.97
N ALA A 2 -30.95 -15.53 15.80
CA ALA A 2 -29.92 -14.60 16.26
C ALA A 2 -29.75 -13.51 15.20
N ALA A 3 -29.87 -12.24 15.60
CA ALA A 3 -29.66 -11.11 14.73
C ALA A 3 -28.16 -10.96 14.43
N ILE A 4 -27.79 -11.10 13.15
CA ILE A 4 -26.43 -10.88 12.67
C ILE A 4 -26.15 -9.38 12.75
N LEU A 5 -25.31 -8.97 13.69
CA LEU A 5 -24.87 -7.58 13.78
C LEU A 5 -23.86 -7.29 12.65
N PRO A 6 -24.00 -6.17 11.91
CA PRO A 6 -23.05 -5.77 10.89
C PRO A 6 -21.67 -5.54 11.50
N PHE A 7 -20.61 -6.01 10.81
CA PHE A 7 -19.20 -5.88 11.19
C PHE A 7 -18.76 -4.46 11.60
N GLU A 8 -19.40 -3.44 11.03
CA GLU A 8 -19.18 -2.02 11.38
C GLU A 8 -19.58 -1.67 12.82
N THR A 9 -20.52 -2.42 13.40
CA THR A 9 -21.01 -2.22 14.79
C THR A 9 -19.98 -2.73 15.79
N VAL A 10 -19.36 -3.88 15.51
CA VAL A 10 -18.30 -4.49 16.33
C VAL A 10 -17.08 -3.58 16.39
N LEU A 11 -16.69 -2.99 15.25
CA LEU A 11 -15.56 -2.06 15.19
C LEU A 11 -15.83 -0.74 15.94
N LYS A 12 -17.09 -0.27 15.98
CA LYS A 12 -17.45 0.94 16.75
C LYS A 12 -17.42 0.70 18.26
N GLU A 13 -17.87 -0.45 18.74
CA GLU A 13 -17.80 -0.80 20.17
C GLU A 13 -16.36 -0.87 20.68
N ILE A 14 -15.45 -1.45 19.88
CA ILE A 14 -14.03 -1.52 20.20
C ILE A 14 -13.39 -0.12 20.26
N TYR A 15 -13.85 0.82 19.43
CA TYR A 15 -13.31 2.19 19.40
C TYR A 15 -13.83 3.07 20.54
N LEU A 16 -15.07 2.87 20.98
CA LEU A 16 -15.68 3.64 22.07
C LEU A 16 -15.13 3.24 23.44
N ASN A 17 -14.88 1.94 23.67
CA ASN A 17 -14.33 1.45 24.94
C ASN A 17 -12.88 1.89 25.22
N ASN A 18 -12.17 2.41 24.22
CA ASN A 18 -10.77 2.85 24.36
C ASN A 18 -10.60 4.35 24.63
N ASN A 19 -11.68 5.16 24.57
CA ASN A 19 -11.59 6.62 24.69
C ASN A 19 -12.07 7.20 26.02
N ASP A 20 -12.50 6.38 26.99
CA ASP A 20 -12.95 6.87 28.30
C ASP A 20 -11.81 7.02 29.33
N SER A 21 -10.56 7.23 28.90
CA SER A 21 -9.46 7.59 29.80
C SER A 21 -8.45 8.52 29.16
N GLU A 22 -8.87 9.76 28.90
CA GLU A 22 -7.95 10.90 28.97
C GLU A 22 -8.06 11.56 30.35
N LEU A 23 -6.98 11.57 31.12
CA LEU A 23 -6.47 12.77 31.82
C LEU A 23 -5.17 12.48 32.61
N SER A 24 -4.15 13.25 32.22
CA SER A 24 -3.04 13.82 33.01
C SER A 24 -1.62 13.21 32.97
N PRO A 25 -0.59 14.09 33.02
CA PRO A 25 0.75 13.86 32.49
C PRO A 25 1.79 13.70 33.60
N ASN A 26 2.48 12.58 33.67
CA ASN A 26 3.79 12.47 34.31
C ASN A 26 4.38 11.10 33.99
N ARG A 27 5.52 11.08 33.30
CA ARG A 27 6.30 9.85 33.08
C ARG A 27 7.72 10.09 33.57
N PRO A 28 8.21 9.39 34.61
CA PRO A 28 9.63 9.15 34.76
C PRO A 28 10.05 7.90 34.00
N LEU A 29 11.34 7.89 33.65
CA LEU A 29 12.10 6.88 32.93
C LEU A 29 12.45 5.69 33.85
N TYR A 30 12.41 4.48 33.26
CA TYR A 30 13.02 3.19 33.66
C TYR A 30 12.73 2.56 35.04
N SER A 31 12.21 1.32 35.01
CA SER A 31 12.95 0.15 35.53
C SER A 31 12.33 -1.16 35.05
N SER A 32 13.19 -2.10 34.69
CA SER A 32 12.87 -3.51 34.46
C SER A 32 12.51 -4.18 35.79
N SER A 33 11.29 -4.69 35.89
CA SER A 33 10.93 -5.77 36.81
C SER A 33 9.65 -6.41 36.28
N ASP A 34 9.64 -7.74 36.32
CA ASP A 34 8.54 -8.61 35.95
C ASP A 34 7.22 -8.14 36.59
N GLU A 35 6.29 -7.67 35.75
CA GLU A 35 4.87 -7.64 36.07
C GLU A 35 4.10 -8.13 34.84
N GLU A 36 3.59 -9.36 34.95
CA GLU A 36 2.56 -9.93 34.10
C GLU A 36 1.30 -9.06 34.22
N GLU A 37 1.13 -8.08 33.32
CA GLU A 37 -0.16 -7.43 33.15
C GLU A 37 -1.15 -8.40 32.48
N PRO A 38 -2.34 -8.66 33.06
CA PRO A 38 -3.38 -9.46 32.44
C PRO A 38 -4.06 -8.62 31.36
N LYS A 39 -3.37 -8.41 30.23
CA LYS A 39 -4.01 -7.88 29.03
C LYS A 39 -4.91 -8.98 28.49
N TYR A 40 -6.21 -8.82 28.71
CA TYR A 40 -7.32 -9.49 28.03
C TYR A 40 -6.82 -10.20 26.75
N ASP A 41 -6.94 -11.53 26.68
CA ASP A 41 -6.60 -12.34 25.49
C ASP A 41 -7.63 -12.06 24.38
N PHE A 42 -7.61 -10.84 23.86
CA PHE A 42 -8.52 -10.32 22.83
C PHE A 42 -8.45 -11.17 21.57
N ILE A 43 -7.28 -11.75 21.27
CA ILE A 43 -7.09 -12.70 20.18
C ILE A 43 -7.80 -14.01 20.49
N GLY A 44 -7.71 -14.49 21.73
CA GLY A 44 -8.47 -15.64 22.19
C GLY A 44 -9.98 -15.45 22.12
N GLU A 45 -10.49 -14.31 22.57
CA GLU A 45 -11.91 -13.96 22.45
C GLU A 45 -12.35 -13.87 20.99
N ALA A 46 -11.59 -13.18 20.13
CA ALA A 46 -11.88 -13.06 18.71
C ALA A 46 -11.89 -14.41 17.99
N VAL A 47 -10.98 -15.32 18.36
CA VAL A 47 -10.93 -16.68 17.80
C VAL A 47 -12.07 -17.55 18.34
N ASN A 48 -12.50 -17.33 19.59
CA ASN A 48 -13.58 -18.10 20.22
C ASN A 48 -14.95 -17.84 19.57
N ILE A 49 -15.14 -16.70 18.88
CA ILE A 49 -16.34 -16.43 18.06
C ILE A 49 -16.56 -17.56 17.04
N PHE A 50 -15.48 -18.12 16.47
CA PHE A 50 -15.57 -19.20 15.48
C PHE A 50 -15.94 -20.56 16.08
N ALA A 51 -15.87 -20.74 17.40
CA ALA A 51 -16.33 -21.97 18.06
C ALA A 51 -17.85 -22.17 17.84
N THR A 52 -18.59 -21.07 17.75
CA THR A 52 -20.04 -21.05 17.51
C THR A 52 -20.43 -21.29 16.04
N CYS A 53 -19.47 -21.36 15.12
CA CYS A 53 -19.73 -21.48 13.68
C CYS A 53 -19.79 -22.96 13.26
N ASP A 54 -20.99 -23.54 13.23
CA ASP A 54 -21.21 -24.97 12.94
C ASP A 54 -20.86 -25.41 11.52
N GLU A 55 -20.81 -24.47 10.58
CA GLU A 55 -20.46 -24.71 9.17
C GLU A 55 -19.02 -25.21 8.98
N LEU A 56 -18.12 -24.93 9.92
CA LEU A 56 -16.72 -25.38 9.84
C LEU A 56 -16.52 -26.85 10.23
N GLY A 57 -17.52 -27.51 10.84
CA GLY A 57 -17.46 -28.94 11.20
C GLY A 57 -16.18 -29.33 11.96
N GLN A 58 -15.45 -30.33 11.44
CA GLN A 58 -14.19 -30.81 12.04
C GLN A 58 -13.00 -29.85 11.82
N ASN A 59 -13.11 -28.89 10.91
CA ASN A 59 -12.04 -27.93 10.61
C ASN A 59 -12.00 -26.75 11.59
N LYS A 60 -12.96 -26.65 12.52
CA LYS A 60 -13.03 -25.57 13.53
C LYS A 60 -11.73 -25.41 14.30
N VAL A 61 -11.14 -26.51 14.78
CA VAL A 61 -9.92 -26.49 15.59
C VAL A 61 -8.73 -26.02 14.76
N HIS A 62 -8.60 -26.51 13.53
CA HIS A 62 -7.51 -26.11 12.64
C HIS A 62 -7.64 -24.64 12.21
N PHE A 63 -8.85 -24.20 11.87
CA PHE A 63 -9.12 -22.82 11.52
C PHE A 63 -8.85 -21.87 12.69
N ALA A 64 -9.32 -22.20 13.90
CA ALA A 64 -9.06 -21.41 15.10
C ALA A 64 -7.56 -21.29 15.39
N HIS A 65 -6.81 -22.38 15.21
CA HIS A 65 -5.36 -22.37 15.36
C HIS A 65 -4.67 -21.43 14.35
N GLU A 66 -5.03 -21.52 13.07
CA GLU A 66 -4.46 -20.66 12.02
C GLU A 66 -4.89 -19.20 12.18
N ALA A 67 -6.14 -18.94 12.55
CA ALA A 67 -6.65 -17.60 12.84
C ALA A 67 -5.91 -16.97 14.03
N ARG A 68 -5.70 -17.72 15.11
CA ARG A 68 -4.92 -17.27 16.28
C ARG A 68 -3.48 -16.95 15.89
N LYS A 69 -2.82 -17.84 15.14
CA LYS A 69 -1.45 -17.64 14.65
C LYS A 69 -1.35 -16.39 13.79
N TYR A 70 -2.32 -16.17 12.91
CA TYR A 70 -2.36 -15.00 12.03
C TYR A 70 -2.58 -13.69 12.80
N LEU A 71 -3.56 -13.66 13.71
CA LEU A 71 -3.88 -12.51 14.55
C LEU A 71 -2.72 -12.14 15.50
N ASN A 72 -1.99 -13.14 16.00
CA ASN A 72 -0.79 -12.91 16.80
C ASN A 72 0.32 -12.24 15.99
N GLU A 73 0.55 -12.67 14.74
CA GLU A 73 1.56 -12.05 13.89
C GLU A 73 1.16 -10.62 13.49
N LEU A 74 -0.12 -10.41 13.19
CA LEU A 74 -0.74 -9.09 13.01
C LEU A 74 -0.48 -8.16 14.19
N TYR A 75 -0.78 -8.62 15.40
CA TYR A 75 -0.61 -7.84 16.62
C TYR A 75 0.87 -7.54 16.88
N ARG A 76 1.76 -8.51 16.65
CA ARG A 76 3.21 -8.32 16.79
C ARG A 76 3.75 -7.27 15.82
N LEU A 77 3.27 -7.27 14.57
CA LEU A 77 3.60 -6.26 13.58
C LEU A 77 3.09 -4.88 14.02
N HIS A 78 1.86 -4.80 14.53
CA HIS A 78 1.29 -3.56 15.02
C HIS A 78 2.05 -2.97 16.22
N VAL A 79 2.35 -3.79 17.25
CA VAL A 79 3.05 -3.36 18.48
C VAL A 79 4.49 -2.91 18.22
N LYS A 80 5.17 -3.49 17.22
CA LYS A 80 6.52 -3.06 16.82
C LYS A 80 6.54 -1.75 16.03
N GLY A 81 5.40 -1.09 15.83
CA GLY A 81 5.29 0.09 14.97
C GLY A 81 5.55 -0.23 13.50
N SER A 82 5.33 -1.49 13.08
CA SER A 82 5.61 -1.93 11.71
C SER A 82 4.78 -1.13 10.72
N GLU A 83 5.41 -0.81 9.59
CA GLU A 83 4.87 0.04 8.54
C GLU A 83 3.47 -0.39 8.11
N THR A 84 2.58 0.55 7.88
CA THR A 84 1.17 0.30 7.54
C THR A 84 0.97 -0.45 6.23
N LEU A 85 1.95 -0.40 5.33
CA LEU A 85 2.03 -1.23 4.12
C LEU A 85 2.28 -2.70 4.48
N THR A 86 2.99 -2.97 5.58
CA THR A 86 3.08 -4.30 6.18
C THR A 86 1.75 -4.72 6.81
N MET A 87 1.00 -3.80 7.43
CA MET A 87 -0.35 -4.10 7.95
C MET A 87 -1.39 -4.39 6.85
N SER A 88 -1.24 -3.80 5.65
CA SER A 88 -2.06 -4.18 4.50
C SER A 88 -1.76 -5.62 4.06
N ARG A 89 -0.52 -6.09 4.17
CA ARG A 89 -0.16 -7.49 3.87
C ARG A 89 -0.88 -8.49 4.76
N SER A 90 -1.34 -8.04 5.92
CA SER A 90 -1.97 -8.86 6.95
C SER A 90 -3.49 -8.66 7.09
N LEU A 91 -4.13 -7.84 6.26
CA LEU A 91 -5.55 -8.05 5.94
C LEU A 91 -5.60 -9.03 4.77
N LEU A 92 -5.78 -10.32 5.09
CA LEU A 92 -5.95 -11.48 4.19
C LEU A 92 -5.54 -11.21 2.73
N ASN A 93 -4.27 -11.50 2.41
CA ASN A 93 -3.68 -11.55 1.07
C ASN A 93 -3.58 -10.21 0.29
N THR A 94 -4.13 -9.09 0.78
CA THR A 94 -4.18 -7.86 -0.02
C THR A 94 -2.79 -7.29 -0.34
N GLY A 95 -1.87 -7.27 0.62
CA GLY A 95 -0.51 -6.78 0.35
C GLY A 95 0.36 -7.72 -0.51
N ALA A 96 0.09 -9.03 -0.54
CA ALA A 96 0.77 -9.94 -1.47
C ALA A 96 0.28 -9.72 -2.91
N ILE A 97 -1.04 -9.56 -3.10
CA ILE A 97 -1.62 -9.18 -4.39
C ILE A 97 -1.04 -7.84 -4.85
N LEU A 98 -1.03 -6.84 -3.97
CA LEU A 98 -0.52 -5.51 -4.27
C LEU A 98 0.97 -5.53 -4.63
N LYS A 99 1.75 -6.40 -3.98
CA LYS A 99 3.17 -6.61 -4.30
C LYS A 99 3.37 -7.14 -5.72
N ASP A 100 2.68 -8.21 -6.08
CA ASP A 100 2.81 -8.80 -7.41
C ASP A 100 2.28 -7.87 -8.51
N GLU A 101 1.22 -7.13 -8.20
CA GLU A 101 0.65 -6.14 -9.08
C GLU A 101 1.61 -4.93 -9.26
N ALA A 102 2.24 -4.44 -8.20
CA ALA A 102 3.26 -3.39 -8.28
C ALA A 102 4.51 -3.82 -9.06
N ARG A 103 4.95 -5.08 -8.92
CA ARG A 103 6.02 -5.65 -9.75
C ARG A 103 5.63 -5.68 -11.23
N THR A 104 4.37 -6.01 -11.50
CA THR A 104 3.80 -5.95 -12.85
C THR A 104 3.80 -4.52 -13.40
N TRP A 105 3.43 -3.52 -12.59
CA TRP A 105 3.49 -2.10 -12.99
C TRP A 105 4.89 -1.67 -13.40
N LEU A 106 5.92 -2.03 -12.63
CA LEU A 106 7.32 -1.75 -12.98
C LEU A 106 7.70 -2.34 -14.34
N GLY A 107 7.28 -3.58 -14.62
CA GLY A 107 7.47 -4.21 -15.92
C GLY A 107 6.80 -3.44 -17.06
N TYR A 108 5.57 -2.97 -16.86
CA TYR A 108 4.87 -2.14 -17.85
C TYR A 108 5.56 -0.80 -18.08
N ILE A 109 5.94 -0.11 -17.01
CA ILE A 109 6.68 1.17 -17.07
C ILE A 109 7.94 0.99 -17.91
N HIS A 110 8.79 0.03 -17.54
CA HIS A 110 10.05 -0.21 -18.25
C HIS A 110 9.86 -0.52 -19.74
N ARG A 111 8.85 -1.32 -20.10
CA ARG A 111 8.55 -1.63 -21.51
C ARG A 111 8.11 -0.40 -22.30
N ARG A 112 7.41 0.54 -21.66
CA ARG A 112 6.89 1.76 -22.30
C ARG A 112 7.91 2.90 -22.40
N LEU A 113 9.04 2.80 -21.71
CA LEU A 113 10.18 3.69 -21.91
C LEU A 113 10.80 3.42 -23.29
N ILE A 114 10.55 4.33 -24.23
CA ILE A 114 10.99 4.24 -25.63
C ILE A 114 11.63 5.56 -26.08
N ALA A 115 12.46 5.53 -27.14
CA ALA A 115 13.13 6.74 -27.62
C ALA A 115 12.25 7.64 -28.51
N ARG A 116 11.10 7.16 -28.98
CA ARG A 116 10.22 7.92 -29.88
C ARG A 116 8.96 8.33 -29.13
N PRO A 117 8.61 9.63 -29.09
CA PRO A 117 7.37 10.07 -28.48
C PRO A 117 6.16 9.61 -29.28
N ARG A 118 5.01 9.49 -28.61
CA ARG A 118 3.72 9.34 -29.28
C ARG A 118 3.26 10.68 -29.83
N ILE A 119 2.58 10.67 -30.98
CA ILE A 119 2.09 11.90 -31.65
C ILE A 119 1.12 12.68 -30.75
N ARG A 120 0.13 11.99 -30.15
CA ARG A 120 -0.96 12.66 -29.43
C ARG A 120 -0.58 13.16 -28.04
N LYS A 121 0.22 12.39 -27.31
CA LYS A 121 0.72 12.72 -25.98
C LYS A 121 2.21 12.37 -25.94
N PRO A 122 3.09 13.26 -26.42
CA PRO A 122 4.52 13.06 -26.36
C PRO A 122 4.96 12.78 -24.93
N TRP A 123 5.93 11.88 -24.75
CA TRP A 123 6.63 11.73 -23.46
C TRP A 123 5.73 11.41 -22.25
N TYR A 124 4.54 10.85 -22.53
CA TYR A 124 3.56 10.45 -21.54
C TYR A 124 2.96 9.10 -21.91
N PHE A 125 2.72 8.26 -20.90
CA PHE A 125 1.90 7.09 -21.08
C PHE A 125 1.01 6.80 -19.87
N GLU A 126 -0.13 6.19 -20.16
CA GLU A 126 -1.02 5.61 -19.17
C GLU A 126 -1.24 4.13 -19.48
N PHE A 127 -1.39 3.31 -18.45
CA PHE A 127 -1.87 1.94 -18.58
C PHE A 127 -2.81 1.60 -17.44
N THR A 128 -3.79 0.73 -17.72
CA THR A 128 -4.84 0.36 -16.78
C THR A 128 -4.68 -1.08 -16.33
N ARG A 129 -5.07 -1.33 -15.09
CA ARG A 129 -5.09 -2.63 -14.43
C ARG A 129 -6.43 -2.81 -13.73
N ASP A 130 -7.02 -3.99 -13.90
CA ASP A 130 -8.25 -4.34 -13.19
C ASP A 130 -7.86 -4.74 -11.77
N ILE A 131 -8.20 -3.90 -10.79
CA ILE A 131 -7.81 -4.08 -9.39
C ILE A 131 -9.08 -4.04 -8.54
N PRO A 132 -9.34 -5.06 -7.70
CA PRO A 132 -10.48 -5.04 -6.80
C PRO A 132 -10.46 -3.82 -5.88
N LYS A 133 -11.65 -3.32 -5.55
CA LYS A 133 -11.80 -2.07 -4.78
C LYS A 133 -11.13 -2.19 -3.42
N GLU A 134 -11.21 -3.35 -2.82
CA GLU A 134 -10.70 -3.70 -1.51
C GLU A 134 -9.16 -3.60 -1.49
N ILE A 135 -8.49 -4.07 -2.54
CA ILE A 135 -7.03 -3.95 -2.69
C ILE A 135 -6.62 -2.48 -2.80
N PHE A 136 -7.35 -1.70 -3.59
CA PHE A 136 -7.07 -0.28 -3.73
C PHE A 136 -7.32 0.50 -2.43
N LEU A 137 -8.40 0.20 -1.72
CA LEU A 137 -8.70 0.82 -0.43
C LEU A 137 -7.63 0.47 0.61
N ALA A 138 -7.16 -0.78 0.64
CA ALA A 138 -6.05 -1.18 1.50
C ALA A 138 -4.79 -0.35 1.20
N LEU A 139 -4.40 -0.18 -0.07
CA LEU A 139 -3.29 0.71 -0.45
C LEU A 139 -3.50 2.15 0.05
N LYS A 140 -4.69 2.70 -0.18
CA LYS A 140 -5.03 4.08 0.22
C LYS A 140 -4.94 4.25 1.74
N ASP A 141 -5.52 3.33 2.49
CA ASP A 141 -5.52 3.39 3.96
C ASP A 141 -4.11 3.16 4.52
N ALA A 142 -3.31 2.31 3.89
CA ALA A 142 -1.91 2.13 4.23
C ALA A 142 -1.11 3.42 4.06
N LEU A 143 -1.27 4.09 2.93
CA LEU A 143 -0.54 5.34 2.66
C LEU A 143 -1.00 6.49 3.56
N ARG A 144 -2.28 6.55 3.94
CA ARG A 144 -2.77 7.55 4.89
C ARG A 144 -2.22 7.34 6.30
N SER A 145 -2.03 6.09 6.68
CA SER A 145 -1.65 5.72 8.03
C SER A 145 -0.13 5.53 8.19
N THR A 146 0.65 5.72 7.11
CA THR A 146 2.09 5.44 7.10
C THR A 146 2.86 6.39 8.00
N ASN A 147 3.75 5.85 8.83
CA ASN A 147 4.70 6.63 9.60
C ASN A 147 6.03 6.82 8.86
N ASN A 148 6.15 6.30 7.62
CA ASN A 148 7.39 6.42 6.86
C ASN A 148 7.55 7.88 6.39
N PRO A 149 8.56 8.64 6.86
CA PRO A 149 8.73 10.04 6.51
C PRO A 149 8.94 10.26 5.00
N ASN A 150 9.38 9.21 4.30
CA ASN A 150 9.53 9.27 2.85
C ASN A 150 8.23 9.17 2.06
N LEU A 151 7.13 8.77 2.70
CA LEU A 151 5.82 8.66 2.08
C LEU A 151 4.81 9.69 2.64
N LEU A 152 5.21 10.48 3.64
CA LEU A 152 4.39 11.53 4.24
C LEU A 152 4.40 12.85 3.45
N THR A 153 5.40 13.07 2.60
CA THR A 153 5.59 14.32 1.84
C THR A 153 5.57 14.03 0.34
N ASP A 154 5.20 15.03 -0.46
CA ASP A 154 5.10 14.94 -1.93
C ASP A 154 4.14 13.86 -2.46
N ILE A 155 3.22 13.38 -1.60
CA ILE A 155 2.11 12.50 -1.98
C ILE A 155 0.81 13.23 -1.68
N ASN A 156 0.10 13.61 -2.74
CA ASN A 156 -1.21 14.23 -2.67
C ASN A 156 -2.29 13.18 -2.93
N MET A 157 -3.30 13.13 -2.06
CA MET A 157 -4.42 12.22 -2.20
C MET A 157 -5.72 13.00 -2.25
N ASP A 158 -6.44 12.87 -3.36
CA ASP A 158 -7.74 13.51 -3.53
C ASP A 158 -8.71 12.56 -4.23
N GLY A 159 -10.00 12.70 -3.97
CA GLY A 159 -10.99 11.83 -4.56
C GLY A 159 -12.42 12.32 -4.41
N ASN A 160 -13.25 11.82 -5.31
CA ASN A 160 -14.69 12.05 -5.31
C ASN A 160 -15.42 10.71 -5.46
N ARG A 161 -16.75 10.78 -5.63
CA ARG A 161 -17.60 9.57 -5.77
C ARG A 161 -17.27 8.72 -7.02
N LYS A 162 -16.59 9.29 -8.03
CA LYS A 162 -16.28 8.62 -9.31
C LYS A 162 -14.87 8.03 -9.33
N ALA A 163 -13.89 8.74 -8.77
CA ALA A 163 -12.50 8.31 -8.79
C ALA A 163 -11.71 8.83 -7.59
N PHE A 164 -10.60 8.17 -7.30
CA PHE A 164 -9.62 8.59 -6.31
C PHE A 164 -8.23 8.63 -6.95
N VAL A 165 -7.44 9.64 -6.62
CA VAL A 165 -6.11 9.92 -7.17
C VAL A 165 -5.10 9.94 -6.04
N ILE A 166 -4.02 9.20 -6.20
CA ILE A 166 -2.79 9.33 -5.42
C ILE A 166 -1.73 9.87 -6.39
N SER A 167 -1.37 11.13 -6.22
CA SER A 167 -0.39 11.85 -7.05
C SER A 167 0.91 11.99 -6.27
N VAL A 168 2.04 11.68 -6.90
CA VAL A 168 3.37 11.78 -6.32
C VAL A 168 4.21 12.73 -7.17
N THR A 169 4.70 13.81 -6.57
CA THR A 169 5.39 14.91 -7.29
C THR A 169 6.91 14.86 -7.17
N SER A 170 7.46 13.83 -6.52
CA SER A 170 8.90 13.62 -6.37
C SER A 170 9.32 12.21 -6.79
N LEU A 171 10.33 12.12 -7.67
CA LEU A 171 10.84 10.84 -8.14
C LEU A 171 11.39 9.99 -6.99
N ALA A 172 11.99 10.63 -5.98
CA ALA A 172 12.48 9.92 -4.80
C ALA A 172 11.32 9.22 -4.06
N ARG A 173 10.17 9.88 -3.93
CA ARG A 173 8.99 9.32 -3.28
C ARG A 173 8.34 8.22 -4.11
N VAL A 174 8.31 8.35 -5.44
CA VAL A 174 7.88 7.26 -6.33
C VAL A 174 8.75 6.03 -6.13
N VAL A 175 10.08 6.20 -6.04
CA VAL A 175 10.99 5.09 -5.77
C VAL A 175 10.74 4.49 -4.38
N SER A 176 10.56 5.30 -3.34
CA SER A 176 10.23 4.82 -1.99
C SER A 176 8.92 4.04 -1.97
N LEU A 177 7.86 4.56 -2.60
CA LEU A 177 6.56 3.92 -2.70
C LEU A 177 6.68 2.56 -3.38
N LEU A 178 7.31 2.52 -4.56
CA LEU A 178 7.44 1.28 -5.33
C LEU A 178 8.40 0.29 -4.65
N THR A 179 9.42 0.76 -3.93
CA THR A 179 10.30 -0.08 -3.11
C THR A 179 9.48 -0.79 -2.04
N GLU A 180 8.65 -0.03 -1.32
CA GLU A 180 7.82 -0.57 -0.25
C GLU A 180 6.78 -1.54 -0.78
N LEU A 181 6.10 -1.21 -1.88
CA LEU A 181 5.10 -2.10 -2.48
C LEU A 181 5.72 -3.40 -3.01
N THR A 182 6.89 -3.34 -3.66
CA THR A 182 7.47 -4.49 -4.37
C THR A 182 8.44 -5.33 -3.56
N GLU A 183 8.89 -4.80 -2.41
CA GLU A 183 10.03 -5.31 -1.62
C GLU A 183 11.35 -5.34 -2.44
N PHE A 184 11.45 -4.54 -3.51
CA PHE A 184 12.68 -4.41 -4.27
C PHE A 184 13.58 -3.35 -3.67
N SER A 185 14.90 -3.52 -3.83
CA SER A 185 15.84 -2.46 -3.47
C SER A 185 15.61 -1.20 -4.33
N ASN A 186 15.95 -0.04 -3.77
CA ASN A 186 15.95 1.24 -4.49
C ASN A 186 16.66 1.15 -5.86
N ARG A 187 17.78 0.41 -5.93
CA ARG A 187 18.53 0.19 -7.18
C ARG A 187 17.70 -0.57 -8.21
N ASN A 188 17.02 -1.63 -7.79
CA ASN A 188 16.18 -2.44 -8.66
C ASN A 188 15.01 -1.62 -9.18
N VAL A 189 14.30 -0.89 -8.32
CA VAL A 189 13.20 -0.01 -8.74
C VAL A 189 13.68 1.04 -9.75
N LYS A 190 14.79 1.74 -9.47
CA LYS A 190 15.38 2.72 -10.41
C LYS A 190 15.73 2.11 -11.77
N SER A 191 16.12 0.83 -11.81
CA SER A 191 16.40 0.13 -13.08
C SER A 191 15.15 -0.12 -13.94
N TYR A 192 13.96 -0.17 -13.36
CA TYR A 192 12.70 -0.24 -14.12
C TYR A 192 12.23 1.15 -14.58
N LEU A 193 12.58 2.21 -13.84
CA LEU A 193 12.24 3.60 -14.18
C LEU A 193 13.20 4.22 -15.22
N ALA A 194 14.21 3.48 -15.67
CA ALA A 194 15.15 3.90 -16.69
C ALA A 194 15.47 2.75 -17.64
N ARG A 195 15.53 3.01 -18.94
CA ARG A 195 15.83 2.00 -19.96
C ARG A 195 16.86 2.51 -20.96
N LYS A 196 17.94 1.77 -21.15
CA LYS A 196 18.86 1.96 -22.28
C LYS A 196 18.15 1.52 -23.56
N VAL A 197 18.11 2.39 -24.56
CA VAL A 197 17.46 2.10 -25.84
C VAL A 197 18.52 1.73 -26.88
N THR A 198 18.61 0.45 -27.22
CA THR A 198 19.71 -0.10 -28.05
C THR A 198 19.83 0.58 -29.42
N ARG A 199 18.70 0.85 -30.10
CA ARG A 199 18.70 1.41 -31.47
C ARG A 199 19.13 2.87 -31.53
N SER A 200 18.75 3.69 -30.54
CA SER A 200 19.07 5.13 -30.51
C SER A 200 20.27 5.46 -29.63
N LYS A 201 20.86 4.45 -28.98
CA LYS A 201 22.02 4.53 -28.08
C LYS A 201 21.86 5.47 -26.87
N GLY A 202 20.65 5.94 -26.58
CA GLY A 202 20.36 6.81 -25.44
C GLY A 202 19.63 6.11 -24.29
N ILE A 203 19.13 6.91 -23.34
CA ILE A 203 18.42 6.42 -22.16
C ILE A 203 17.05 7.10 -22.07
N ALA A 204 15.99 6.31 -21.94
CA ALA A 204 14.68 6.79 -21.58
C ALA A 204 14.49 6.68 -20.05
N LYS A 205 13.96 7.70 -19.39
CA LYS A 205 13.75 7.70 -17.92
C LYS A 205 12.42 8.34 -17.55
N VAL A 206 11.78 7.82 -16.51
CA VAL A 206 10.61 8.44 -15.89
C VAL A 206 11.00 9.81 -15.32
N ILE A 207 10.12 10.79 -15.52
CA ILE A 207 10.25 12.16 -14.99
C ILE A 207 9.11 12.38 -14.02
N VAL A 208 9.44 12.91 -12.85
CA VAL A 208 8.46 13.27 -11.83
C VAL A 208 8.82 14.64 -11.30
N SER A 209 7.85 15.56 -11.32
CA SER A 209 7.94 16.89 -10.71
C SER A 209 6.56 17.35 -10.25
N ASP A 210 6.49 18.56 -9.72
CA ASP A 210 5.26 19.32 -9.44
C ASP A 210 4.31 19.44 -10.65
N VAL A 211 4.85 19.63 -11.86
CA VAL A 211 4.07 19.76 -13.11
C VAL A 211 3.84 18.41 -13.80
N LYS A 212 4.74 17.44 -13.58
CA LYS A 212 4.71 16.11 -14.21
C LYS A 212 4.61 15.05 -13.12
N ASP A 213 3.44 14.89 -12.54
CA ASP A 213 3.24 13.95 -11.45
C ASP A 213 3.25 12.49 -11.91
N PHE A 214 3.57 11.59 -10.98
CA PHE A 214 3.27 10.17 -11.11
C PHE A 214 1.95 9.91 -10.41
N ALA A 215 0.94 9.43 -11.15
CA ALA A 215 -0.41 9.31 -10.59
C ALA A 215 -0.96 7.88 -10.67
N LEU A 216 -1.52 7.43 -9.55
CA LEU A 216 -2.36 6.25 -9.42
C LEU A 216 -3.82 6.71 -9.35
N VAL A 217 -4.60 6.45 -10.39
CA VAL A 217 -5.98 6.91 -10.52
C VAL A 217 -6.94 5.71 -10.51
N TYR A 218 -7.67 5.53 -9.42
CA TYR A 218 -8.66 4.46 -9.31
C TYR A 218 -10.05 4.95 -9.71
N LYS A 219 -10.70 4.26 -10.64
CA LYS A 219 -12.07 4.56 -11.12
C LYS A 219 -13.04 3.56 -10.50
N PHE A 220 -13.85 4.00 -9.54
CA PHE A 220 -14.71 3.11 -8.75
C PHE A 220 -15.72 2.33 -9.60
N ALA A 221 -16.40 3.00 -10.53
CA ALA A 221 -17.41 2.37 -11.39
C ALA A 221 -16.79 1.30 -12.31
N LYS A 222 -15.53 1.45 -12.71
CA LYS A 222 -14.84 0.52 -13.62
C LYS A 222 -13.99 -0.53 -12.89
N ARG A 223 -13.80 -0.38 -11.57
CA ARG A 223 -12.88 -1.20 -10.76
C ARG A 223 -11.48 -1.28 -11.38
N GLN A 224 -10.99 -0.13 -11.85
CA GLN A 224 -9.75 -0.02 -12.62
C GLN A 224 -8.81 0.99 -12.01
N LEU A 225 -7.54 0.59 -11.88
CA LEU A 225 -6.43 1.47 -11.57
C LEU A 225 -5.73 1.89 -12.87
N SER A 226 -5.61 3.20 -13.10
CA SER A 226 -4.74 3.77 -14.14
C SER A 226 -3.45 4.25 -13.50
N ILE A 227 -2.32 3.91 -14.11
CA ILE A 227 -1.00 4.41 -13.74
C ILE A 227 -0.54 5.35 -14.84
N ASN A 228 -0.28 6.60 -14.47
CA ASN A 228 0.06 7.68 -15.36
C ASN A 228 1.50 8.13 -15.10
N CYS A 229 2.31 8.18 -16.16
CA CYS A 229 3.73 8.53 -16.05
C CYS A 229 4.16 9.48 -17.16
N HIS A 230 4.97 10.47 -16.80
CA HIS A 230 5.80 11.22 -17.74
C HIS A 230 7.19 10.58 -17.84
N TYR A 231 7.82 10.70 -19.00
CA TYR A 231 9.16 10.18 -19.23
C TYR A 231 9.89 10.97 -20.32
N GLY A 232 11.21 11.05 -20.26
CA GLY A 232 12.03 11.69 -21.27
C GLY A 232 12.99 10.71 -21.92
N PHE A 233 13.57 11.12 -23.04
CA PHE A 233 14.74 10.47 -23.63
C PHE A 233 15.92 11.43 -23.64
N TRP A 234 17.11 10.89 -23.35
CA TRP A 234 18.40 11.56 -23.44
C TRP A 234 19.26 10.80 -24.42
N ASN A 235 19.90 11.50 -25.36
CA ASN A 235 20.82 10.87 -26.31
C ASN A 235 22.12 10.42 -25.63
N THR A 236 23.04 9.84 -26.41
CA THR A 236 24.36 9.38 -25.93
C THR A 236 25.19 10.45 -25.23
N TYR A 237 24.97 11.72 -25.58
CA TYR A 237 25.70 12.87 -25.05
C TYR A 237 24.98 13.52 -23.85
N GLY A 238 23.84 12.97 -23.43
CA GLY A 238 23.08 13.52 -22.31
C GLY A 238 22.20 14.72 -22.66
N PHE A 239 21.98 15.02 -23.95
CA PHE A 239 21.01 16.05 -24.32
C PHE A 239 19.57 15.52 -24.24
N PRO A 240 18.66 16.21 -23.54
CA PRO A 240 17.26 15.83 -23.49
C PRO A 240 16.62 15.98 -24.89
N GLN A 241 15.71 15.08 -25.21
CA GLN A 241 14.89 15.09 -26.44
C GLN A 241 13.39 15.24 -26.11
N HIS A 242 13.11 15.79 -24.94
CA HIS A 242 11.78 15.99 -24.37
C HIS A 242 11.73 17.38 -23.74
N ASP A 243 10.52 17.93 -23.68
CA ASP A 243 10.18 19.16 -22.99
C ASP A 243 9.96 18.89 -21.50
#